data_AF-A0A937BBZ6-F1
#
_entry.id   AF-A0A937BBZ6-F1
#
_cell.length_a   1.000
_cell.length_b   1.000
_cell.length_c   1.000
_cell.angle_alpha   90.00
_cell.angle_beta   90.00
_cell.angle_gamma   90.00
#
_symmetry.space_group_name_H-M   'P 1'
#
loop_
_entity.id
_entity.type
_entity.pdbx_description
1 polymer ?
#
loop_
_entity_poly.entity_id
_entity_poly.type
_entity_poly.pdbx_seq_one_letter_code
_entity_poly.pdbx_strand_id
1 'polypeptide(L)'
;MRNRILLLSIICFSIGFAQAQTTEELTVLKEAKATELTSLEAQLKDLTATVDALKTEVADLTDKITPYPRWDIGARGNIGFNISNYSDWLSKESPNTNAISIGFTGNGFANLDQKKYFWRNNLNVALGWQKFDDEDDPNDDNKDFKVTSDAFNVTSLFGYKLSKTWAISTLAEYRSSLLHNINNPGFLDIGVGATWTPITDLVVVIHPLNYNFVFSDGGFDYKSSVGAKVVADYKREIVKGLNWTSNLSAFMSYQGKNLSNWTWINGLTTSVKGFGIGLDFGLRGNKQEALAAGRTDNPLQTYWVFGLTYLALGK
;
A
#
# COMPACT_ATOMS: atom_id res chain seq x y z
N MET A 1 -51.15 -48.00 -4.16
CA MET A 1 -50.98 -46.92 -5.17
C MET A 1 -52.05 -45.80 -5.10
N ARG A 2 -53.14 -45.93 -4.33
CA ARG A 2 -54.20 -44.90 -4.26
C ARG A 2 -53.89 -43.68 -3.36
N ASN A 3 -52.99 -43.81 -2.38
CA ASN A 3 -52.67 -42.71 -1.45
C ASN A 3 -51.48 -41.83 -1.85
N ARG A 4 -50.72 -42.18 -2.90
CA ARG A 4 -49.60 -41.35 -3.39
C ARG A 4 -50.00 -40.36 -4.49
N ILE A 5 -51.11 -40.64 -5.19
CA ILE A 5 -51.66 -39.73 -6.22
C ILE A 5 -52.38 -38.54 -5.57
N LEU A 6 -53.01 -38.75 -4.40
CA LEU A 6 -53.72 -37.68 -3.67
C LEU A 6 -52.78 -36.60 -3.10
N LEU A 7 -51.55 -36.97 -2.70
CA LEU A 7 -50.55 -36.01 -2.21
C LEU A 7 -49.93 -35.17 -3.34
N LEU A 8 -49.75 -35.74 -4.53
CA LEU A 8 -49.26 -34.96 -5.68
C LEU A 8 -50.30 -33.94 -6.18
N SER A 9 -51.59 -34.27 -6.09
CA SER A 9 -52.68 -33.34 -6.48
C SER A 9 -52.84 -32.15 -5.52
N ILE A 10 -52.43 -32.27 -4.25
CA ILE A 10 -52.47 -31.16 -3.27
C ILE A 10 -51.24 -30.24 -3.42
N ILE A 11 -50.10 -30.78 -3.86
CA ILE A 11 -48.90 -29.99 -4.15
C ILE A 11 -49.05 -29.22 -5.49
N CYS A 12 -49.72 -29.80 -6.50
CA CYS A 12 -49.98 -29.08 -7.75
C CYS A 12 -51.06 -27.99 -7.63
N PHE A 13 -51.95 -28.03 -6.63
CA PHE A 13 -52.97 -26.98 -6.40
C PHE A 13 -52.52 -25.85 -5.45
N SER A 14 -51.38 -26.00 -4.75
CA SER A 14 -50.80 -24.93 -3.92
C SER A 14 -49.84 -24.02 -4.68
N ILE A 15 -49.55 -24.32 -5.96
CA ILE A 15 -48.74 -23.48 -6.87
C ILE A 15 -49.64 -22.48 -7.65
N GLY A 16 -50.97 -22.55 -7.50
CA GLY A 16 -51.93 -21.73 -8.24
C GLY A 16 -52.34 -20.39 -7.60
N PHE A 17 -51.89 -20.08 -6.37
CA PHE A 17 -52.13 -18.78 -5.74
C PHE A 17 -50.81 -18.02 -5.57
N ALA A 18 -50.13 -17.80 -6.70
CA ALA A 18 -49.28 -16.64 -6.84
C ALA A 18 -50.18 -15.42 -6.57
N GLN A 19 -49.97 -14.81 -5.42
CA GLN A 19 -50.48 -13.48 -5.07
C GLN A 19 -50.18 -12.54 -6.25
N ALA A 20 -51.19 -12.27 -7.07
CA ALA A 20 -51.16 -11.14 -7.97
C ALA A 20 -51.36 -9.90 -7.10
N GLN A 21 -50.29 -9.43 -6.44
CA GLN A 21 -50.29 -8.09 -5.87
C GLN A 21 -50.56 -7.12 -7.02
N THR A 22 -51.56 -6.26 -6.86
CA THR A 22 -51.85 -5.24 -7.87
C THR A 22 -50.69 -4.24 -7.91
N THR A 23 -50.49 -3.57 -9.06
CA THR A 23 -49.48 -2.50 -9.18
C THR A 23 -49.62 -1.41 -8.11
N GLU A 24 -50.86 -1.13 -7.67
CA GLU A 24 -51.14 -0.19 -6.58
C GLU A 24 -50.61 -0.68 -5.22
N GLU A 25 -50.82 -1.96 -4.88
CA GLU A 25 -50.29 -2.54 -3.64
C GLU A 25 -48.75 -2.54 -3.61
N LEU A 26 -48.11 -2.80 -4.76
CA LEU A 26 -46.64 -2.73 -4.89
C LEU A 26 -46.13 -1.29 -4.70
N THR A 27 -46.86 -0.28 -5.19
CA THR A 27 -46.46 1.14 -5.00
C THR A 27 -46.56 1.57 -3.55
N VAL A 28 -47.62 1.19 -2.83
CA VAL A 28 -47.78 1.46 -1.40
C VAL A 28 -46.69 0.75 -0.59
N LEU A 29 -46.38 -0.51 -0.90
CA LEU A 29 -45.30 -1.25 -0.25
C LEU A 29 -43.93 -0.60 -0.49
N LYS A 30 -43.67 -0.12 -1.71
CA LYS A 30 -42.44 0.60 -2.06
C LYS A 30 -42.30 1.90 -1.28
N GLU A 31 -43.36 2.69 -1.17
CA GLU A 31 -43.35 3.96 -0.41
C GLU A 31 -43.14 3.72 1.09
N ALA A 32 -43.80 2.70 1.66
CA ALA A 32 -43.59 2.29 3.05
C ALA A 32 -42.14 1.87 3.28
N LYS A 33 -41.55 1.08 2.38
CA LYS A 33 -40.14 0.65 2.45
C LYS A 33 -39.15 1.80 2.24
N ALA A 34 -39.45 2.76 1.37
CA ALA A 34 -38.63 3.96 1.19
C ALA A 34 -38.63 4.85 2.44
N THR A 35 -39.77 4.97 3.11
CA THR A 35 -39.89 5.69 4.39
C THR A 35 -39.12 4.98 5.50
N GLU A 36 -39.24 3.65 5.60
CA GLU A 36 -38.47 2.83 6.53
C GLU A 36 -36.95 2.96 6.28
N LEU A 37 -36.51 2.91 5.02
CA LEU A 37 -35.11 3.10 4.64
C LEU A 37 -34.59 4.47 5.08
N THR A 38 -35.34 5.54 4.82
CA THR A 38 -34.95 6.92 5.21
C THR A 38 -34.81 7.04 6.73
N SER A 39 -35.71 6.42 7.50
CA SER A 39 -35.63 6.36 8.97
C SER A 39 -34.39 5.60 9.45
N LEU A 40 -34.10 4.44 8.85
CA LEU A 40 -32.92 3.65 9.17
C LEU A 40 -31.62 4.37 8.81
N GLU A 41 -31.56 5.10 7.69
CA GLU A 41 -30.42 5.93 7.29
C GLU A 41 -30.17 7.05 8.30
N ALA A 42 -31.23 7.70 8.80
CA ALA A 42 -31.12 8.72 9.84
C ALA A 42 -30.59 8.13 11.17
N GLN A 43 -31.14 6.99 11.62
CA GLN A 43 -30.67 6.30 12.82
C GLN A 43 -29.21 5.84 12.67
N LEU A 44 -28.82 5.34 11.50
CA LEU A 44 -27.46 4.93 11.21
C LEU A 44 -26.49 6.12 11.27
N LYS A 45 -26.90 7.28 10.76
CA LYS A 45 -26.12 8.52 10.85
C LYS A 45 -25.90 8.95 12.31
N ASP A 46 -26.97 8.98 13.12
CA ASP A 46 -26.89 9.38 14.53
C ASP A 46 -26.05 8.38 15.35
N LEU A 47 -26.22 7.09 15.09
CA LEU A 47 -25.42 6.05 15.74
C LEU A 47 -23.94 6.12 15.32
N THR A 48 -23.66 6.42 14.05
CA THR A 48 -22.28 6.64 13.56
C THR A 48 -21.62 7.82 14.28
N ALA A 49 -22.32 8.94 14.43
CA ALA A 49 -21.81 10.08 15.17
C ALA A 49 -21.51 9.74 16.64
N THR A 50 -22.38 8.97 17.28
CA THR A 50 -22.18 8.49 18.66
C THR A 50 -20.96 7.56 18.76
N VAL A 51 -20.79 6.64 17.81
CA VAL A 51 -19.64 5.74 17.74
C VAL A 51 -18.33 6.52 17.58
N ASP A 52 -18.30 7.55 16.73
CA ASP A 52 -17.11 8.35 16.50
C ASP A 52 -16.74 9.22 17.72
N ALA A 53 -17.74 9.74 18.44
CA ALA A 53 -17.52 10.43 19.72
C ALA A 53 -16.94 9.48 20.77
N LEU A 54 -17.52 8.28 20.95
CA LEU A 54 -17.01 7.28 21.89
C LEU A 54 -15.62 6.77 21.52
N LYS A 55 -15.31 6.57 20.23
CA LYS A 55 -13.95 6.23 19.78
C LYS A 55 -12.95 7.31 20.20
N THR A 56 -13.34 8.58 20.10
CA THR A 56 -12.49 9.71 20.51
C THR A 56 -12.25 9.69 22.02
N GLU A 57 -13.30 9.46 22.82
CA GLU A 57 -13.16 9.35 24.29
C GLU A 57 -12.30 8.16 24.71
N VAL A 58 -12.51 7.00 24.08
CA VAL A 58 -11.70 5.79 24.33
C VAL A 58 -10.24 6.03 23.96
N ALA A 59 -9.97 6.71 22.84
CA ALA A 59 -8.60 7.07 22.45
C ALA A 59 -7.95 8.01 23.47
N ASP A 60 -8.66 9.07 23.91
CA ASP A 60 -8.17 10.01 24.93
C ASP A 60 -7.94 9.33 26.30
N LEU A 61 -8.79 8.38 26.69
CA LEU A 61 -8.61 7.59 27.92
C LEU A 61 -7.42 6.62 27.79
N THR A 62 -7.31 5.93 26.65
CA THR A 62 -6.18 5.04 26.34
C THR A 62 -4.86 5.80 26.42
N ASP A 63 -4.84 7.04 25.92
CA ASP A 63 -3.70 7.94 26.00
C ASP A 63 -3.33 8.36 27.43
N LYS A 64 -4.29 8.41 28.35
CA LYS A 64 -4.02 8.75 29.76
C LYS A 64 -3.47 7.56 30.55
N ILE A 65 -3.91 6.34 30.22
CA ILE A 65 -3.56 5.14 30.98
C ILE A 65 -2.30 4.43 30.46
N THR A 66 -1.92 4.65 29.19
CA THR A 66 -0.78 3.95 28.60
C THR A 66 0.53 4.62 29.03
N PRO A 67 1.42 3.95 29.79
CA PRO A 67 2.67 4.54 30.25
C PRO A 67 3.63 4.81 29.08
N TYR A 68 4.53 5.78 29.26
CA TYR A 68 5.64 6.04 28.35
C TYR A 68 6.91 5.32 28.84
N PRO A 69 7.82 4.85 27.95
CA PRO A 69 7.79 4.91 26.48
C PRO A 69 6.75 3.97 25.85
N ARG A 70 6.22 4.37 24.69
CA ARG A 70 5.36 3.52 23.86
C ARG A 70 6.10 3.14 22.58
N TRP A 71 6.23 1.85 22.33
CA TRP A 71 6.81 1.34 21.09
C TRP A 71 5.73 0.70 20.24
N ASP A 72 5.69 1.09 18.97
CA ASP A 72 4.90 0.46 17.93
C ASP A 72 5.89 -0.13 16.91
N ILE A 73 6.05 -1.45 16.95
CA ILE A 73 7.03 -2.18 16.14
C ILE A 73 6.25 -3.19 15.31
N GLY A 74 6.59 -3.32 14.04
CA GLY A 74 5.99 -4.34 13.20
C GLY A 74 6.73 -4.53 11.90
N ALA A 75 6.41 -5.64 11.25
CA ALA A 75 6.91 -5.96 9.93
C ALA A 75 5.84 -6.65 9.09
N ARG A 76 5.90 -6.41 7.78
CA ARG A 76 5.12 -7.09 6.76
C ARG A 76 6.07 -7.53 5.67
N GLY A 77 5.93 -8.76 5.22
CA GLY A 77 6.53 -9.26 4.00
C GLY A 77 5.45 -9.69 3.02
N ASN A 78 5.69 -9.54 1.73
CA ASN A 78 4.86 -10.07 0.66
C ASN A 78 5.77 -10.79 -0.34
N ILE A 79 5.46 -12.04 -0.63
CA ILE A 79 6.17 -12.87 -1.60
C ILE A 79 5.20 -13.13 -2.76
N GLY A 80 5.47 -12.49 -3.89
CA GLY A 80 4.87 -12.81 -5.18
C GLY A 80 5.65 -13.94 -5.84
N PHE A 81 4.95 -14.95 -6.33
CA PHE A 81 5.57 -16.08 -7.00
C PHE A 81 4.70 -16.54 -8.16
N ASN A 82 5.32 -16.72 -9.33
CA ASN A 82 4.67 -17.22 -10.53
C ASN A 82 5.58 -18.23 -11.22
N ILE A 83 5.09 -19.44 -11.46
CA ILE A 83 5.72 -20.45 -12.31
C ILE A 83 4.77 -20.71 -13.47
N SER A 84 5.30 -20.68 -14.69
CA SER A 84 4.60 -21.19 -15.86
C SER A 84 5.51 -22.09 -16.68
N ASN A 85 4.91 -23.17 -17.20
CA ASN A 85 5.51 -24.05 -18.20
C ASN A 85 4.55 -24.08 -19.40
N TYR A 86 5.12 -23.98 -20.59
CA TYR A 86 4.43 -24.12 -21.85
C TYR A 86 5.11 -25.23 -22.61
N SER A 87 4.30 -26.13 -23.18
CA SER A 87 4.75 -27.20 -24.06
C SER A 87 3.88 -27.16 -25.31
N ASP A 88 4.51 -27.14 -26.48
CA ASP A 88 3.85 -27.12 -27.79
C ASP A 88 2.78 -26.02 -27.94
N TRP A 89 3.02 -24.84 -27.35
CA TRP A 89 2.12 -23.69 -27.48
C TRP A 89 2.39 -22.90 -28.75
N LEU A 90 2.06 -23.50 -29.90
CA LEU A 90 2.51 -23.13 -31.25
C LEU A 90 2.10 -21.72 -31.76
N SER A 91 1.31 -20.96 -31.01
CA SER A 91 0.87 -19.61 -31.40
C SER A 91 1.86 -18.49 -30.99
N LYS A 92 2.98 -18.87 -30.38
CA LYS A 92 4.01 -18.00 -29.78
C LYS A 92 5.37 -18.23 -30.46
N GLU A 93 6.25 -17.24 -30.39
CA GLU A 93 7.63 -17.32 -30.92
C GLU A 93 8.48 -18.44 -30.29
N SER A 94 8.33 -18.68 -28.98
CA SER A 94 8.95 -19.77 -28.20
C SER A 94 7.91 -20.78 -27.68
N PRO A 95 7.52 -21.84 -28.42
CA PRO A 95 6.42 -22.73 -28.05
C PRO A 95 6.65 -23.53 -26.75
N ASN A 96 7.90 -23.93 -26.50
CA ASN A 96 8.33 -24.61 -25.28
C ASN A 96 9.06 -23.63 -24.36
N THR A 97 8.53 -23.35 -23.17
CA THR A 97 9.11 -22.31 -22.30
C THR A 97 8.85 -22.60 -20.83
N ASN A 98 9.89 -22.44 -20.01
CA ASN A 98 9.77 -22.32 -18.57
C ASN A 98 9.98 -20.87 -18.14
N ALA A 99 9.03 -20.31 -17.38
CA ALA A 99 9.20 -18.99 -16.79
C ALA A 99 8.94 -19.04 -15.28
N ILE A 100 9.86 -18.44 -14.53
CA ILE A 100 9.76 -18.30 -13.07
C ILE A 100 9.93 -16.83 -12.74
N SER A 101 8.99 -16.27 -11.98
CA SER A 101 9.07 -14.91 -11.47
C SER A 101 8.89 -14.92 -9.95
N ILE A 102 9.85 -14.33 -9.24
CA ILE A 102 9.87 -14.23 -7.78
C ILE A 102 9.97 -12.75 -7.43
N GLY A 103 9.00 -12.24 -6.68
CA GLY A 103 9.02 -10.90 -6.13
C GLY A 103 8.96 -10.96 -4.61
N PHE A 104 9.81 -10.20 -3.94
CA PHE A 104 9.77 -9.99 -2.51
C PHE A 104 9.59 -8.51 -2.23
N THR A 105 8.62 -8.16 -1.39
CA THR A 105 8.57 -6.84 -0.78
C THR A 105 8.48 -6.98 0.73
N GLY A 106 9.12 -6.06 1.43
CA GLY A 106 9.18 -6.04 2.88
C GLY A 106 9.05 -4.60 3.37
N ASN A 107 8.22 -4.41 4.40
CA ASN A 107 8.09 -3.17 5.14
C ASN A 107 8.27 -3.47 6.63
N GLY A 108 9.21 -2.82 7.30
CA GLY A 108 9.41 -2.90 8.75
C GLY A 108 9.37 -1.51 9.36
N PHE A 109 8.80 -1.37 10.55
CA PHE A 109 8.78 -0.11 11.27
C PHE A 109 9.05 -0.30 12.76
N ALA A 110 9.66 0.73 13.35
CA ALA A 110 9.90 0.82 14.79
C ALA A 110 9.72 2.26 15.23
N ASN A 111 8.59 2.54 15.87
CA ASN A 111 8.15 3.86 16.24
C ASN A 111 8.12 3.99 17.77
N LEU A 112 8.88 4.92 18.30
CA LEU A 112 8.85 5.33 19.69
C LEU A 112 8.00 6.59 19.83
N ASP A 113 7.01 6.54 20.73
CA ASP A 113 6.25 7.70 21.16
C ASP A 113 6.53 8.03 22.63
N GLN A 114 6.77 9.31 22.89
CA GLN A 114 7.07 9.88 24.20
C GLN A 114 6.19 11.12 24.43
N LYS A 115 6.12 11.58 25.68
CA LYS A 115 5.27 12.74 26.04
C LYS A 115 5.62 14.01 25.27
N LYS A 116 6.92 14.24 25.02
CA LYS A 116 7.43 15.48 24.38
C LYS A 116 7.99 15.27 22.97
N TYR A 117 8.27 14.03 22.59
CA TYR A 117 8.91 13.73 21.31
C TYR A 117 8.44 12.39 20.76
N PHE A 118 8.77 12.12 19.51
CA PHE A 118 8.61 10.81 18.90
C PHE A 118 9.83 10.52 18.04
N TRP A 119 10.07 9.24 17.78
CA TRP A 119 11.08 8.78 16.85
C TRP A 119 10.52 7.64 16.01
N ARG A 120 10.31 7.89 14.72
CA ARG A 120 9.68 6.96 13.78
C ARG A 120 10.71 6.46 12.81
N ASN A 121 10.81 5.15 12.65
CA ASN A 121 11.75 4.50 11.75
C ASN A 121 10.99 3.55 10.85
N ASN A 122 11.35 3.55 9.56
CA ASN A 122 10.74 2.67 8.60
C ASN A 122 11.79 2.14 7.62
N LEU A 123 11.64 0.89 7.23
CA LEU A 123 12.49 0.16 6.30
C LEU A 123 11.59 -0.44 5.21
N ASN A 124 11.90 -0.20 3.95
CA ASN A 124 11.26 -0.80 2.80
C ASN A 124 12.31 -1.50 1.93
N VAL A 125 11.96 -2.69 1.47
CA VAL A 125 12.75 -3.49 0.54
C VAL A 125 11.81 -4.02 -0.55
N ALA A 126 12.21 -3.94 -1.81
CA ALA A 126 11.52 -4.58 -2.93
C ALA A 126 12.57 -5.19 -3.87
N LEU A 127 12.58 -6.52 -3.96
CA LEU A 127 13.52 -7.30 -4.75
C LEU A 127 12.73 -8.19 -5.72
N GLY A 128 13.24 -8.40 -6.91
CA GLY A 128 12.58 -9.22 -7.91
C GLY A 128 13.57 -9.94 -8.82
N TRP A 129 13.24 -11.18 -9.15
CA TRP A 129 13.99 -12.01 -10.09
C TRP A 129 13.03 -12.66 -11.08
N GLN A 130 13.42 -12.70 -12.34
CA GLN A 130 12.70 -13.42 -13.38
C GLN A 130 13.67 -14.24 -14.20
N LYS A 131 13.29 -15.49 -14.47
CA LYS A 131 13.91 -16.37 -15.44
C LYS A 131 12.88 -16.67 -16.52
N PHE A 132 13.33 -16.66 -17.76
CA PHE A 132 12.56 -17.06 -18.94
C PHE A 132 13.49 -17.93 -19.78
N ASP A 133 13.15 -19.20 -19.95
CA ASP A 133 14.01 -20.22 -20.57
C ASP A 133 13.25 -20.82 -21.76
N ASP A 134 13.73 -20.54 -22.97
CA ASP A 134 13.25 -21.17 -24.20
C ASP A 134 13.95 -22.51 -24.38
N GLU A 135 13.20 -23.61 -24.26
CA GLU A 135 13.79 -24.96 -24.33
C GLU A 135 14.27 -25.32 -25.75
N ASP A 136 13.79 -24.60 -26.77
CA ASP A 136 14.09 -24.87 -28.17
C ASP A 136 15.32 -24.09 -28.69
N ASP A 137 15.85 -23.10 -27.94
CA ASP A 137 17.02 -22.31 -28.33
C ASP A 137 18.31 -22.72 -27.56
N PRO A 138 19.26 -23.41 -28.20
CA PRO A 138 20.52 -23.80 -27.56
C PRO A 138 21.40 -22.59 -27.18
N ASN A 139 21.20 -21.42 -27.82
CA ASN A 139 21.92 -20.18 -27.54
C ASN A 139 21.14 -19.23 -26.61
N ASP A 140 20.06 -19.69 -25.95
CA ASP A 140 19.33 -18.82 -25.02
C ASP A 140 20.21 -18.40 -23.83
N ASP A 141 20.61 -17.12 -23.81
CA ASP A 141 21.35 -16.47 -22.74
C ASP A 141 20.45 -16.11 -21.53
N ASN A 142 19.13 -16.41 -21.58
CA ASN A 142 18.19 -16.13 -20.49
C ASN A 142 18.04 -17.28 -19.47
N LYS A 143 18.94 -18.27 -19.49
CA LYS A 143 18.95 -19.42 -18.57
C LYS A 143 19.16 -19.04 -17.10
N ASP A 144 19.64 -17.83 -16.82
CA ASP A 144 19.86 -17.29 -15.47
C ASP A 144 18.76 -16.32 -15.03
N PHE A 145 18.56 -16.21 -13.71
CA PHE A 145 17.65 -15.21 -13.14
C PHE A 145 18.17 -13.79 -13.37
N LYS A 146 17.32 -12.95 -13.97
CA LYS A 146 17.55 -11.52 -14.15
C LYS A 146 16.86 -10.73 -13.05
N VAL A 147 17.53 -9.71 -12.52
CA VAL A 147 16.95 -8.80 -11.53
C VAL A 147 15.89 -7.93 -12.22
N THR A 148 14.65 -8.00 -11.72
CA THR A 148 13.50 -7.23 -12.25
C THR A 148 13.08 -6.09 -11.34
N SER A 149 13.47 -6.14 -10.06
CA SER A 149 13.23 -5.07 -9.10
C SER A 149 14.36 -5.05 -8.06
N ASP A 150 14.82 -3.85 -7.72
CA ASP A 150 15.86 -3.64 -6.71
C ASP A 150 15.71 -2.24 -6.10
N ALA A 151 14.93 -2.16 -5.03
CA ALA A 151 14.69 -0.92 -4.31
C ALA A 151 14.82 -1.13 -2.80
N PHE A 152 15.55 -0.21 -2.18
CA PHE A 152 15.74 -0.12 -0.75
C PHE A 152 15.47 1.32 -0.31
N ASN A 153 14.75 1.47 0.80
CA ASN A 153 14.51 2.75 1.43
C ASN A 153 14.52 2.57 2.96
N VAL A 154 15.30 3.38 3.66
CA VAL A 154 15.25 3.49 5.11
C VAL A 154 15.00 4.95 5.50
N THR A 155 14.07 5.18 6.42
CA THR A 155 13.73 6.49 6.94
C THR A 155 13.83 6.52 8.45
N SER A 156 14.30 7.65 8.98
CA SER A 156 14.31 7.97 10.40
C SER A 156 13.82 9.40 10.57
N LEU A 157 12.71 9.57 11.27
CA LEU A 157 12.05 10.83 11.56
C LEU A 157 12.03 11.07 13.07
N PHE A 158 12.71 12.10 13.53
CA PHE A 158 12.66 12.55 14.91
C PHE A 158 11.86 13.84 15.00
N GLY A 159 10.94 13.95 15.97
CA GLY A 159 10.13 15.15 16.15
C GLY A 159 9.88 15.50 17.61
N TYR A 160 9.89 16.80 17.91
CA TYR A 160 9.50 17.35 19.20
C TYR A 160 8.10 17.95 19.11
N LYS A 161 7.17 17.46 19.93
CA LYS A 161 5.75 17.80 19.90
C LYS A 161 5.53 19.23 20.42
N LEU A 162 4.91 20.06 19.59
CA LEU A 162 4.47 21.42 19.95
C LEU A 162 3.01 21.41 20.42
N SER A 163 2.20 20.50 19.87
CA SER A 163 0.81 20.25 20.25
C SER A 163 0.48 18.76 20.12
N LYS A 164 -0.79 18.38 20.30
CA LYS A 164 -1.27 17.01 20.04
C LYS A 164 -1.08 16.59 18.56
N THR A 165 -1.08 17.54 17.64
CA THR A 165 -1.10 17.28 16.18
C THR A 165 0.11 17.84 15.44
N TRP A 166 0.86 18.77 16.02
CA TRP A 166 2.01 19.39 15.37
C TRP A 166 3.29 19.15 16.15
N ALA A 167 4.36 18.89 15.41
CA ALA A 167 5.72 18.77 15.93
C ALA A 167 6.70 19.49 15.00
N ILE A 168 7.80 19.98 15.56
CA ILE A 168 8.99 20.33 14.79
C ILE A 168 9.83 19.07 14.61
N SER A 169 10.36 18.82 13.43
CA SER A 169 10.99 17.52 13.12
C SER A 169 12.16 17.62 12.17
N THR A 170 12.98 16.58 12.20
CA THR A 170 14.07 16.31 11.26
C THR A 170 13.95 14.90 10.71
N LEU A 171 14.28 14.72 9.44
CA LEU A 171 14.13 13.47 8.70
C LEU A 171 15.44 13.16 7.99
N ALA A 172 15.88 11.92 8.12
CA ALA A 172 16.84 11.31 7.22
C ALA A 172 16.11 10.22 6.42
N GLU A 173 16.19 10.26 5.09
CA GLU A 173 15.73 9.18 4.21
C GLU A 173 16.86 8.79 3.27
N TYR A 174 17.22 7.51 3.27
CA TYR A 174 18.23 6.96 2.38
C TYR A 174 17.60 5.92 1.44
N ARG A 175 17.82 6.09 0.14
CA ARG A 175 17.27 5.26 -0.93
C ARG A 175 18.40 4.76 -1.83
N SER A 176 18.37 3.48 -2.18
CA SER A 176 19.41 2.82 -2.99
C SER A 176 18.89 1.52 -3.60
N SER A 177 19.69 0.89 -4.47
CA SER A 177 19.63 -0.53 -4.81
C SER A 177 20.48 -1.38 -3.83
N LEU A 178 20.22 -2.69 -3.77
CA LEU A 178 20.91 -3.69 -2.93
C LEU A 178 21.56 -4.83 -3.70
N LEU A 179 20.98 -5.26 -4.82
CA LEU A 179 21.42 -6.42 -5.60
C LEU A 179 22.47 -6.05 -6.64
N HIS A 180 22.25 -4.94 -7.35
CA HIS A 180 23.16 -4.47 -8.39
C HIS A 180 23.45 -2.98 -8.25
N ASN A 181 24.71 -2.57 -8.46
CA ASN A 181 25.15 -1.17 -8.37
C ASN A 181 24.76 -0.49 -7.04
N ILE A 182 25.11 -1.13 -5.92
CA ILE A 182 24.79 -0.63 -4.56
C ILE A 182 25.21 0.83 -4.44
N ASN A 183 24.30 1.68 -3.99
CA ASN A 183 24.49 3.12 -3.80
C ASN A 183 24.88 3.87 -5.10
N ASN A 184 24.50 3.36 -6.28
CA ASN A 184 24.78 3.98 -7.56
C ASN A 184 23.60 3.88 -8.56
N PRO A 185 22.65 4.83 -8.56
CA PRO A 185 22.61 6.01 -7.68
C PRO A 185 22.08 5.67 -6.28
N GLY A 186 22.64 6.31 -5.27
CA GLY A 186 22.04 6.43 -3.95
C GLY A 186 21.55 7.85 -3.69
N PHE A 187 20.45 7.98 -2.94
CA PHE A 187 19.87 9.26 -2.57
C PHE A 187 19.79 9.34 -1.05
N LEU A 188 20.34 10.40 -0.46
CA LEU A 188 20.19 10.72 0.96
C LEU A 188 19.52 12.07 1.10
N ASP A 189 18.33 12.09 1.66
CA ASP A 189 17.60 13.29 2.02
C ASP A 189 17.80 13.58 3.50
N ILE A 190 18.25 14.78 3.82
CA ILE A 190 18.30 15.30 5.19
C ILE A 190 17.48 16.58 5.24
N GLY A 191 16.41 16.58 6.03
CA GLY A 191 15.46 17.66 6.11
C GLY A 191 15.11 18.08 7.52
N VAL A 192 14.66 19.33 7.63
CA VAL A 192 14.08 19.91 8.85
C VAL A 192 12.81 20.68 8.49
N GLY A 193 11.85 20.66 9.42
CA GLY A 193 10.58 21.37 9.27
C GLY A 193 9.57 20.94 10.31
N ALA A 194 8.36 20.63 9.86
CA ALA A 194 7.27 20.24 10.74
C ALA A 194 6.71 18.87 10.37
N THR A 195 6.11 18.21 11.36
CA THR A 195 5.28 17.03 11.17
C THR A 195 3.89 17.33 11.71
N TRP A 196 2.88 16.98 10.92
CA TRP A 196 1.47 17.10 11.20
C TRP A 196 0.83 15.72 11.28
N THR A 197 0.18 15.42 12.40
CA THR A 197 -0.54 14.17 12.65
C THR A 197 -2.01 14.50 12.96
N PRO A 198 -2.85 14.76 11.92
CA PRO A 198 -4.23 15.18 12.12
C PRO A 198 -5.12 14.09 12.75
N ILE A 199 -4.81 12.83 12.46
CA ILE A 199 -5.46 11.64 13.00
C ILE A 199 -4.38 10.61 13.32
N THR A 200 -4.70 9.62 14.17
CA THR A 200 -3.75 8.58 14.61
C THR A 200 -3.08 7.84 13.45
N ASP A 201 -3.85 7.59 12.39
CA ASP A 201 -3.45 6.76 11.24
C ASP A 201 -2.69 7.52 10.14
N LEU A 202 -2.59 8.86 10.23
CA LEU A 202 -2.01 9.72 9.20
C LEU A 202 -0.90 10.60 9.75
N VAL A 203 0.28 10.52 9.14
CA VAL A 203 1.43 11.37 9.46
C VAL A 203 1.92 12.07 8.21
N VAL A 204 1.98 13.40 8.27
CA VAL A 204 2.42 14.25 7.17
C VAL A 204 3.67 15.01 7.60
N VAL A 205 4.79 14.79 6.93
CA VAL A 205 6.04 15.51 7.13
C VAL A 205 6.14 16.61 6.07
N ILE A 206 6.44 17.83 6.51
CA ILE A 206 6.59 19.00 5.64
C ILE A 206 7.91 19.68 6.01
N HIS A 207 8.95 19.37 5.26
CA HIS A 207 10.31 19.89 5.47
C HIS A 207 10.66 20.87 4.36
N PRO A 208 10.44 22.19 4.56
CA PRO A 208 10.77 23.19 3.55
C PRO A 208 12.28 23.31 3.31
N LEU A 209 13.10 22.87 4.27
CA LEU A 209 14.55 22.82 4.12
C LEU A 209 14.99 21.36 4.13
N ASN A 210 15.14 20.79 2.94
CA ASN A 210 15.67 19.45 2.73
C ASN A 210 16.81 19.51 1.71
N TYR A 211 17.94 18.90 2.03
CA TYR A 211 19.02 18.69 1.09
C TYR A 211 19.00 17.26 0.59
N ASN A 212 18.92 17.08 -0.73
CA ASN A 212 18.99 15.80 -1.40
C ASN A 212 20.44 15.59 -1.89
N PHE A 213 21.19 14.74 -1.20
CA PHE A 213 22.47 14.22 -1.65
C PHE A 213 22.24 13.10 -2.66
N VAL A 214 22.97 13.14 -3.76
CA VAL A 214 22.99 12.05 -4.74
C VAL A 214 24.40 11.51 -4.85
N PHE A 215 24.55 10.20 -4.65
CA PHE A 215 25.79 9.46 -4.80
C PHE A 215 25.71 8.67 -6.10
N SER A 216 26.59 8.96 -7.07
CA SER A 216 26.69 8.17 -8.30
C SER A 216 28.10 8.31 -8.86
N ASP A 217 28.67 7.17 -9.27
CA ASP A 217 30.01 7.10 -9.86
C ASP A 217 29.97 7.16 -11.40
N GLY A 218 28.78 7.21 -12.01
CA GLY A 218 28.59 7.24 -13.46
C GLY A 218 28.55 8.67 -14.02
N GLY A 219 29.03 8.86 -15.25
CA GLY A 219 29.07 10.16 -15.97
C GLY A 219 27.71 10.76 -16.36
N PHE A 220 26.64 10.40 -15.65
CA PHE A 220 25.34 11.06 -15.73
C PHE A 220 25.27 12.15 -14.66
N ASP A 221 24.83 13.35 -15.06
CA ASP A 221 24.71 14.57 -14.26
C ASP A 221 23.66 14.46 -13.12
N TYR A 222 23.78 13.46 -12.24
CA TYR A 222 23.04 13.43 -10.99
C TYR A 222 23.46 14.63 -10.15
N LYS A 223 22.51 15.50 -9.85
CA LYS A 223 22.74 16.75 -9.13
C LYS A 223 22.02 16.71 -7.81
N SER A 224 22.82 16.85 -6.76
CA SER A 224 22.31 17.15 -5.42
C SER A 224 21.64 18.52 -5.44
N SER A 225 20.54 18.68 -4.69
CA SER A 225 19.87 19.97 -4.63
C SER A 225 19.15 20.20 -3.31
N VAL A 226 18.92 21.48 -3.01
CA VAL A 226 18.07 21.90 -1.90
C VAL A 226 16.63 22.06 -2.37
N GLY A 227 15.69 21.69 -1.52
CA GLY A 227 14.28 21.72 -1.84
C GLY A 227 13.38 21.51 -0.64
N ALA A 228 12.08 21.42 -0.91
CA ALA A 228 11.10 20.99 0.07
C ALA A 228 10.86 19.48 -0.05
N LYS A 229 10.65 18.82 1.09
CA LYS A 229 10.24 17.42 1.15
C LYS A 229 8.89 17.28 1.82
N VAL A 230 8.01 16.51 1.21
CA VAL A 230 6.70 16.15 1.74
C VAL A 230 6.61 14.63 1.81
N VAL A 231 6.31 14.11 2.99
CA VAL A 231 6.03 12.68 3.19
C VAL A 231 4.62 12.55 3.77
N ALA A 232 3.83 11.60 3.29
CA ALA A 232 2.53 11.28 3.87
C ALA A 232 2.42 9.77 4.06
N ASP A 233 2.30 9.36 5.31
CA ASP A 233 2.16 7.98 5.76
C ASP A 233 0.76 7.75 6.29
N TYR A 234 0.03 6.84 5.65
CA TYR A 234 -1.30 6.43 6.05
C TYR A 234 -1.38 4.91 6.23
N LYS A 235 -1.94 4.46 7.36
CA LYS A 235 -2.17 3.04 7.64
C LYS A 235 -3.49 2.85 8.36
N ARG A 236 -4.43 2.14 7.75
CA ARG A 236 -5.73 1.87 8.38
C ARG A 236 -6.31 0.53 7.97
N GLU A 237 -6.98 -0.13 8.91
CA GLU A 237 -7.90 -1.21 8.61
C GLU A 237 -9.20 -0.62 8.05
N ILE A 238 -9.43 -0.76 6.74
CA ILE A 238 -10.55 -0.13 6.05
C ILE A 238 -11.85 -0.92 6.20
N VAL A 239 -11.73 -2.25 6.24
CA VAL A 239 -12.78 -3.18 6.64
C VAL A 239 -12.13 -4.32 7.41
N LYS A 240 -12.92 -5.05 8.20
CA LYS A 240 -12.40 -6.14 9.04
C LYS A 240 -11.56 -7.13 8.22
N GLY A 241 -10.28 -7.25 8.57
CA GLY A 241 -9.32 -8.14 7.91
C GLY A 241 -8.72 -7.60 6.61
N LEU A 242 -8.96 -6.35 6.23
CA LEU A 242 -8.34 -5.67 5.09
C LEU A 242 -7.63 -4.38 5.54
N ASN A 243 -6.30 -4.42 5.50
CA ASN A 243 -5.43 -3.31 5.83
C ASN A 243 -5.02 -2.58 4.56
N TRP A 244 -5.07 -1.26 4.60
CA TRP A 244 -4.52 -0.39 3.57
C TRP A 244 -3.37 0.44 4.14
N THR A 245 -2.25 0.45 3.43
CA THR A 245 -1.13 1.35 3.63
C THR A 245 -0.91 2.22 2.41
N SER A 246 -0.63 3.49 2.61
CA SER A 246 -0.26 4.45 1.58
C SER A 246 0.91 5.29 2.06
N ASN A 247 2.03 5.26 1.33
CA ASN A 247 3.25 6.01 1.62
C ASN A 247 3.59 6.88 0.41
N LEU A 248 3.49 8.19 0.55
CA LEU A 248 3.94 9.17 -0.43
C LEU A 248 5.23 9.82 0.08
N SER A 249 6.27 9.86 -0.75
CA SER A 249 7.48 10.65 -0.52
C SER A 249 7.74 11.51 -1.76
N ALA A 250 7.74 12.82 -1.61
CA ALA A 250 7.94 13.77 -2.68
C ALA A 250 9.01 14.81 -2.29
N PHE A 251 10.01 14.96 -3.13
CA PHE A 251 11.04 15.99 -3.05
C PHE A 251 10.86 16.99 -4.19
N MET A 252 10.78 18.26 -3.85
CA MET A 252 10.59 19.39 -4.75
C MET A 252 11.83 20.29 -4.72
N SER A 253 12.67 20.20 -5.74
CA SER A 253 13.89 21.00 -5.81
C SER A 253 13.58 22.47 -6.09
N TYR A 254 14.28 23.38 -5.40
CA TYR A 254 14.24 24.82 -5.70
C TYR A 254 15.09 25.19 -6.91
N GLN A 255 15.93 24.27 -7.39
CA GLN A 255 16.84 24.50 -8.52
C GLN A 255 16.25 24.03 -9.86
N GLY A 256 15.05 23.43 -9.85
CA GLY A 256 14.30 23.10 -11.06
C GLY A 256 13.54 21.80 -10.98
N LYS A 257 12.46 21.69 -11.78
CA LYS A 257 11.55 20.53 -11.78
C LYS A 257 12.23 19.21 -12.15
N ASN A 258 13.31 19.24 -12.93
CA ASN A 258 14.04 18.05 -13.34
C ASN A 258 14.83 17.40 -12.19
N LEU A 259 15.02 18.11 -11.08
CA LEU A 259 15.68 17.59 -9.88
C LEU A 259 14.66 17.14 -8.82
N SER A 260 13.38 17.44 -9.03
CA SER A 260 12.29 16.95 -8.20
C SER A 260 12.02 15.47 -8.49
N ASN A 261 11.62 14.73 -7.46
CA ASN A 261 11.26 13.32 -7.55
C ASN A 261 10.11 13.01 -6.60
N TRP A 262 9.35 11.96 -6.91
CA TRP A 262 8.31 11.47 -6.01
C TRP A 262 8.14 9.96 -6.16
N THR A 263 7.69 9.32 -5.09
CA THR A 263 7.33 7.90 -5.03
C THR A 263 6.07 7.76 -4.20
N TRP A 264 5.12 6.98 -4.68
CA TRP A 264 3.86 6.70 -3.99
C TRP A 264 3.61 5.19 -4.01
N ILE A 265 3.61 4.58 -2.84
CA ILE A 265 3.46 3.13 -2.66
C ILE A 265 2.16 2.88 -1.90
N ASN A 266 1.35 1.98 -2.42
CA ASN A 266 0.11 1.52 -1.81
C ASN A 266 0.19 0.02 -1.58
N GLY A 267 -0.29 -0.43 -0.42
CA GLY A 267 -0.35 -1.84 -0.06
C GLY A 267 -1.74 -2.19 0.46
N LEU A 268 -2.35 -3.22 -0.10
CA LEU A 268 -3.58 -3.83 0.38
C LEU A 268 -3.27 -5.22 0.89
N THR A 269 -3.63 -5.50 2.13
CA THR A 269 -3.22 -6.73 2.81
C THR A 269 -4.40 -7.33 3.56
N THR A 270 -4.75 -8.57 3.23
CA THR A 270 -5.58 -9.39 4.10
C THR A 270 -4.70 -10.34 4.90
N SER A 271 -5.02 -10.54 6.18
CA SER A 271 -4.27 -11.47 7.02
C SER A 271 -5.17 -12.13 8.06
N VAL A 272 -5.08 -13.45 8.17
CA VAL A 272 -5.68 -14.26 9.22
C VAL A 272 -4.54 -14.97 9.95
N LYS A 273 -4.40 -14.71 11.26
CA LYS A 273 -3.29 -15.23 12.09
C LYS A 273 -1.89 -14.95 11.50
N GLY A 274 -1.72 -13.76 10.90
CA GLY A 274 -0.47 -13.32 10.31
C GLY A 274 -0.26 -13.73 8.85
N PHE A 275 -1.02 -14.67 8.29
CA PHE A 275 -0.88 -15.07 6.87
C PHE A 275 -2.04 -14.57 6.03
N GLY A 276 -1.79 -14.19 4.79
CA GLY A 276 -2.88 -13.94 3.83
C GLY A 276 -2.36 -13.52 2.47
N ILE A 277 -3.02 -12.55 1.85
CA ILE A 277 -2.75 -12.10 0.49
C ILE A 277 -2.44 -10.60 0.51
N GLY A 278 -1.39 -10.21 -0.19
CA GLY A 278 -0.94 -8.83 -0.33
C GLY A 278 -0.93 -8.39 -1.80
N LEU A 279 -1.37 -7.16 -2.05
CA LEU A 279 -1.13 -6.44 -3.29
C LEU A 279 -0.38 -5.16 -2.94
N ASP A 280 0.84 -5.03 -3.45
CA ASP A 280 1.63 -3.81 -3.40
C ASP A 280 1.67 -3.18 -4.78
N PHE A 281 1.48 -1.88 -4.87
CA PHE A 281 1.51 -1.09 -6.10
C PHE A 281 2.29 0.20 -5.87
N GLY A 282 3.29 0.45 -6.70
CA GLY A 282 4.13 1.63 -6.63
C GLY A 282 4.07 2.47 -7.89
N LEU A 283 4.08 3.78 -7.69
CA LEU A 283 4.23 4.81 -8.71
C LEU A 283 5.46 5.64 -8.38
N ARG A 284 6.23 6.04 -9.39
CA ARG A 284 7.40 6.90 -9.22
C ARG A 284 7.61 7.80 -10.42
N GLY A 285 8.08 9.01 -10.15
CA GLY A 285 8.60 9.92 -11.16
C GLY A 285 9.94 10.49 -10.72
N ASN A 286 10.98 10.29 -11.52
CA ASN A 286 12.32 10.84 -11.28
C ASN A 286 13.02 11.09 -12.61
N LYS A 287 13.15 12.38 -12.97
CA LYS A 287 13.73 12.78 -14.25
C LYS A 287 15.23 12.46 -14.33
N GLN A 288 15.95 12.50 -13.21
CA GLN A 288 17.38 12.19 -13.19
C GLN A 288 17.64 10.70 -13.49
N GLU A 289 16.83 9.80 -12.91
CA GLU A 289 16.85 8.37 -13.25
C GLU A 289 16.47 8.12 -14.71
N ALA A 290 15.46 8.83 -15.24
CA ALA A 290 15.07 8.71 -16.64
C ALA A 290 16.24 9.10 -17.60
N LEU A 291 16.92 10.21 -17.31
CA LEU A 291 18.08 10.65 -18.08
C LEU A 291 19.25 9.65 -18.01
N ALA A 292 19.51 9.09 -16.83
CA ALA A 292 20.52 8.05 -16.64
C ALA A 292 20.20 6.75 -17.38
N ALA A 293 18.91 6.45 -17.56
CA ALA A 293 18.43 5.35 -18.41
C ALA A 293 18.40 5.71 -19.92
N GLY A 294 18.99 6.84 -20.33
CA GLY A 294 19.04 7.29 -21.72
C GLY A 294 17.72 7.84 -22.27
N ARG A 295 16.76 8.19 -21.41
CA ARG A 295 15.44 8.71 -21.81
C ARG A 295 15.41 10.24 -21.75
N THR A 296 14.87 10.86 -22.80
CA THR A 296 14.71 12.33 -22.88
C THR A 296 13.41 12.83 -22.27
N ASP A 297 12.44 11.95 -22.01
CA ASP A 297 11.19 12.19 -21.29
C ASP A 297 11.29 11.75 -19.80
N ASN A 298 10.21 11.92 -19.02
CA ASN A 298 10.13 11.43 -17.63
C ASN A 298 8.93 10.49 -17.51
N PRO A 299 9.06 9.25 -18.00
CA PRO A 299 7.94 8.31 -17.99
C PRO A 299 7.55 7.97 -16.55
N LEU A 300 6.26 7.73 -16.34
CA LEU A 300 5.76 7.20 -15.07
C LEU A 300 6.32 5.79 -14.87
N GLN A 301 7.09 5.60 -13.81
CA GLN A 301 7.60 4.29 -13.42
C GLN A 301 6.57 3.61 -12.51
N THR A 302 6.28 2.34 -12.75
CA THR A 302 5.30 1.57 -11.98
C THR A 302 5.79 0.18 -11.65
N TYR A 303 5.32 -0.38 -10.53
CA TYR A 303 5.44 -1.80 -10.23
C TYR A 303 4.19 -2.27 -9.49
N TRP A 304 3.92 -3.57 -9.57
CA TRP A 304 2.97 -4.22 -8.68
C TRP A 304 3.45 -5.62 -8.31
N VAL A 305 3.14 -6.03 -7.08
CA VAL A 305 3.44 -7.38 -6.58
C VAL A 305 2.18 -7.90 -5.89
N PHE A 306 1.60 -8.94 -6.46
CA PHE A 306 0.53 -9.70 -5.84
C PHE A 306 1.09 -11.01 -5.31
N GLY A 307 0.77 -11.37 -4.07
CA GLY A 307 1.42 -12.52 -3.45
C GLY A 307 0.86 -12.92 -2.10
N LEU A 308 1.53 -13.92 -1.52
CA LEU A 308 1.30 -14.33 -0.15
C LEU A 308 1.98 -13.36 0.78
N THR A 309 1.23 -12.83 1.74
CA THR A 309 1.75 -11.90 2.74
C THR A 309 1.87 -12.57 4.10
N TYR A 310 2.91 -12.17 4.82
CA TYR A 310 3.04 -12.42 6.24
C TYR A 310 3.11 -11.09 6.98
N LEU A 311 2.24 -10.93 7.97
CA LEU A 311 2.13 -9.75 8.81
C LEU A 311 2.50 -10.11 10.25
N ALA A 312 3.64 -9.61 10.69
CA ALA A 312 4.10 -9.67 12.08
C ALA A 312 3.90 -8.28 12.71
N LEU A 313 2.69 -7.99 13.18
CA LEU A 313 2.49 -6.83 14.05
C LEU A 313 3.04 -7.15 15.44
N GLY A 314 3.93 -6.31 15.95
CA GLY A 314 4.23 -6.27 17.37
C GLY A 314 2.97 -5.84 18.13
N LYS A 315 2.77 -6.43 19.31
CA LYS A 315 1.73 -6.01 20.24
C LYS A 315 2.10 -4.69 20.90
#